data_AF-A0A928NT18-F1
#
_entry.id   AF-A0A928NT18-F1
#
_cell.length_a   1.000
_cell.length_b   1.000
_cell.length_c   1.000
_cell.angle_alpha   90.00
_cell.angle_beta   90.00
_cell.angle_gamma   90.00
#
_symmetry.space_group_name_H-M   'P 1'
#
loop_
_entity.id
_entity.type
_entity.pdbx_description
1 polymer ?
#
loop_
_entity_poly.entity_id
_entity_poly.type
_entity_poly.pdbx_seq_one_letter_code
_entity_poly.pdbx_strand_id
1 'polypeptide(L)' 'MEDIIVRTINLPLLVKGVTIPCNDGTYNIYINAAYSYDEQKEILNHELKHIKNFDFDNFEDIKFIEERAKNKYTVKVDF' A
#
# COMPACT_ATOMS: atom_id res chain seq x y z
N MET A 1 -5.19 1.26 -22.96
CA MET A 1 -4.52 0.22 -22.16
C MET A 1 -4.19 0.89 -20.86
N GLU A 2 -4.60 0.34 -19.72
CA GLU A 2 -4.19 0.87 -18.43
C GLU A 2 -2.71 0.51 -18.24
N ASP A 3 -1.85 1.52 -18.05
CA ASP A 3 -0.43 1.26 -17.80
C ASP A 3 -0.22 1.05 -16.30
N ILE A 4 0.19 -0.17 -15.95
CA ILE A 4 0.45 -0.58 -14.57
C ILE A 4 1.96 -0.63 -14.36
N ILE A 5 2.45 0.17 -13.40
CA ILE A 5 3.86 0.21 -13.02
C ILE A 5 4.00 -0.39 -11.62
N VAL A 6 4.72 -1.51 -11.54
CA VAL A 6 4.98 -2.22 -10.27
C VAL A 6 6.38 -1.90 -9.77
N ARG A 7 6.51 -1.53 -8.49
CA ARG A 7 7.79 -1.26 -7.83
C ARG A 7 7.88 -1.99 -6.49
N THR A 8 9.01 -2.65 -6.26
CA THR A 8 9.32 -3.27 -4.98
C THR A 8 10.23 -2.33 -4.18
N ILE A 9 9.75 -1.83 -3.03
CA ILE A 9 10.48 -0.87 -2.17
C ILE A 9 10.31 -1.23 -0.70
N ASN A 10 11.22 -0.78 0.17
CA ASN A 10 11.04 -0.94 1.62
C ASN A 10 9.90 -0.04 2.10
N LEU A 11 8.75 -0.64 2.37
CA LEU A 11 7.61 0.04 2.98
C LEU A 11 7.63 -0.19 4.51
N PRO A 12 6.90 0.63 5.30
CA PRO A 12 6.72 0.36 6.72
C PRO A 12 6.28 -1.09 6.97
N LEU A 13 6.73 -1.72 8.07
CA LEU A 13 6.59 -3.16 8.34
C LEU A 13 5.16 -3.73 8.27
N LEU A 14 4.13 -2.88 8.37
CA LEU A 14 2.73 -3.28 8.33
C LEU A 14 2.05 -2.99 6.98
N VAL A 15 2.73 -2.31 6.07
CA VAL A 15 2.23 -2.05 4.71
C VAL A 15 2.76 -3.17 3.82
N LYS A 16 1.86 -3.99 3.29
CA LYS A 16 2.21 -5.07 2.35
C LYS A 16 2.36 -4.56 0.93
N GLY A 17 1.38 -3.82 0.48
CA GLY A 17 1.38 -3.15 -0.82
C GLY A 17 0.43 -1.97 -0.81
N VAL A 18 0.52 -1.13 -1.85
CA VAL A 18 -0.41 -0.02 -2.06
C VAL A 18 -0.53 0.27 -3.55
N THR A 19 -1.77 0.47 -3.99
CA THR A 19 -2.11 0.95 -5.32
C THR A 19 -2.43 2.44 -5.29
N ILE A 20 -1.78 3.21 -6.17
CA ILE A 20 -2.01 4.65 -6.33
C ILE A 20 -2.45 4.90 -7.77
N PRO A 21 -3.72 5.28 -8.01
CA PRO A 21 -4.18 5.71 -9.33
C PRO A 21 -3.60 7.10 -9.66
N CYS A 22 -3.21 7.30 -10.92
CA CYS A 22 -2.77 8.58 -11.45
C CYS A 22 -3.82 9.20 -12.36
N ASN A 23 -3.82 10.54 -12.43
CA ASN A 23 -4.80 11.32 -13.19
C ASN A 23 -4.75 11.06 -14.72
N ASP A 24 -3.67 10.46 -15.21
CA ASP A 24 -3.45 10.11 -16.61
C ASP A 24 -3.97 8.71 -16.99
N GLY A 25 -4.59 8.00 -16.04
CA GLY A 25 -5.11 6.64 -16.24
C GLY A 25 -4.05 5.54 -16.04
N THR A 26 -2.88 5.88 -15.50
CA THR A 26 -1.86 4.91 -15.07
C THR A 26 -2.05 4.51 -13.61
N TYR A 27 -1.57 3.33 -13.23
CA TYR A 27 -1.60 2.83 -11.86
C TYR A 27 -0.20 2.50 -11.38
N ASN A 28 0.13 2.97 -10.17
CA ASN A 28 1.39 2.64 -9.52
C ASN A 28 1.12 1.66 -8.37
N ILE A 29 1.70 0.47 -8.46
CA ILE A 29 1.65 -0.53 -7.40
C ILE A 29 3.00 -0.55 -6.71
N TYR A 30 3.00 -0.35 -5.39
CA TYR A 30 4.19 -0.50 -4.56
C TYR A 30 4.04 -1.74 -3.70
N ILE A 31 5.04 -2.61 -3.70
CA ILE A 31 5.08 -3.84 -2.91
C ILE A 31 6.23 -3.75 -1.92
N ASN A 32 5.98 -4.18 -0.68
CA ASN A 32 7.01 -4.16 0.35
C ASN A 32 8.08 -5.21 0.07
N ALA A 33 9.32 -4.75 -0.09
CA ALA A 33 10.50 -5.57 -0.34
C ALA A 33 10.87 -6.51 0.82
N ALA A 34 10.32 -6.29 2.02
CA ALA A 34 10.57 -7.12 3.19
C ALA A 34 9.95 -8.53 3.10
N TYR A 35 8.98 -8.75 2.21
CA TYR A 35 8.33 -10.04 2.02
C TYR A 35 9.09 -10.94 1.04
N SER A 36 8.90 -12.25 1.16
CA SER A 36 9.44 -13.22 0.20
C SER A 36 8.84 -13.03 -1.19
N TYR A 37 9.50 -13.56 -2.22
CA TYR A 37 9.04 -13.43 -3.60
C TYR A 37 7.63 -14.00 -3.83
N ASP A 38 7.28 -15.11 -3.20
CA ASP A 38 5.94 -15.71 -3.32
C ASP A 38 4.88 -14.85 -2.61
N GLU A 39 5.20 -14.30 -1.44
CA GLU A 39 4.32 -13.34 -0.76
C GLU A 39 4.15 -12.05 -1.58
N GLN A 40 5.21 -11.55 -2.22
CA GLN A 40 5.12 -10.40 -3.12
C GLN A 40 4.17 -10.66 -4.31
N LYS A 41 4.14 -11.88 -4.85
CA LYS A 41 3.17 -12.26 -5.90
C LYS A 41 1.73 -12.24 -5.40
N GLU A 42 1.49 -12.78 -4.20
CA GLU A 42 0.16 -12.76 -3.58
C GLU A 42 -0.31 -11.33 -3.32
N ILE A 43 0.59 -10.47 -2.83
CA ILE A 43 0.32 -9.04 -2.64
C ILE A 43 0.03 -8.36 -3.98
N LEU A 44 0.82 -8.62 -5.02
CA LEU A 44 0.56 -8.06 -6.35
C LEU A 44 -0.82 -8.47 -6.89
N ASN A 45 -1.18 -9.75 -6.75
CA ASN A 45 -2.49 -10.24 -7.18
C ASN A 45 -3.64 -9.56 -6.42
N HIS A 46 -3.43 -9.29 -5.12
CA HIS A 46 -4.38 -8.52 -4.32
C HIS A 46 -4.55 -7.09 -4.85
N GLU A 47 -3.45 -6.38 -5.10
CA GLU A 47 -3.48 -5.00 -5.62
C GLU A 47 -4.08 -4.91 -7.03
N LEU A 48 -3.77 -5.87 -7.92
CA LEU A 48 -4.38 -5.96 -9.26
C LEU A 48 -5.90 -6.19 -9.19
N LYS A 49 -6.39 -6.90 -8.18
CA LYS A 49 -7.82 -7.10 -7.95
C LYS A 49 -8.51 -5.79 -7.58
N HIS A 50 -7.86 -4.92 -6.80
CA HIS A 50 -8.37 -3.59 -6.47
C HIS A 50 -8.52 -2.72 -7.71
N ILE A 51 -7.51 -2.71 -8.59
CA ILE A 51 -7.58 -1.99 -9.88
C ILE A 51 -8.77 -2.50 -10.70
N LYS A 52 -8.90 -3.82 -10.86
CA LYS A 52 -9.97 -4.44 -11.66
C LYS A 52 -11.37 -4.11 -11.14
N ASN A 53 -11.53 -4.05 -9.81
CA ASN A 53 -12.83 -3.86 -9.17
C ASN A 53 -13.12 -2.38 -8.87
N PHE A 54 -12.19 -1.45 -9.15
CA PHE A 54 -12.25 -0.05 -8.73
C PHE A 54 -12.50 0.12 -7.22
N ASP A 55 -12.06 -0.86 -6.43
CA ASP A 55 -12.27 -0.92 -4.99
C ASP A 55 -10.95 -0.57 -4.28
N PHE A 56 -10.65 0.72 -4.26
CA PHE A 56 -9.48 1.27 -3.59
C PHE A 56 -9.74 1.59 -2.11
N ASP A 57 -10.99 1.45 -1.66
CA ASP A 57 -11.42 1.75 -0.29
C ASP A 57 -11.18 0.60 0.68
N ASN A 58 -10.77 -0.57 0.17
CA ASN A 58 -10.44 -1.73 0.98
C ASN A 58 -9.04 -1.62 1.63
N PHE A 59 -8.77 -0.43 2.16
CA PHE A 59 -7.70 -0.07 3.08
C PHE A 59 -7.85 -0.76 4.46
N GLU A 60 -8.22 -2.04 4.51
CA GLU A 60 -8.34 -2.77 5.78
C GLU A 60 -7.05 -2.74 6.61
N ASP A 61 -5.89 -2.45 5.99
CA ASP A 61 -4.61 -2.24 6.68
C ASP A 61 -4.34 -0.79 7.14
N ILE A 62 -4.85 0.28 6.49
CA ILE A 62 -4.49 1.67 6.86
C ILE A 62 -5.15 2.12 8.17
N LYS A 63 -6.39 1.71 8.46
CA LYS A 63 -7.00 2.04 9.76
C LYS A 63 -6.19 1.47 10.93
N PHE A 64 -5.58 0.29 10.76
CA PHE A 64 -4.64 -0.29 11.73
C PHE A 64 -3.31 0.47 11.81
N ILE A 65 -2.83 1.05 10.70
CA ILE A 65 -1.60 1.83 10.63
C ILE A 65 -1.78 3.21 11.30
N GLU A 66 -2.88 3.92 11.04
CA GLU A 66 -3.15 5.23 11.66
C GLU A 66 -3.38 5.12 13.16
N GLU A 67 -4.13 4.11 13.63
CA GLU A 67 -4.32 3.85 15.06
C GLU A 67 -3.00 3.57 15.78
N ARG A 68 -2.09 2.79 15.18
CA ARG A 68 -0.76 2.52 15.75
C ARG A 68 0.19 3.71 15.65
N ALA A 69 0.11 4.54 14.61
CA ALA A 69 0.88 5.77 14.51
C ALA A 69 0.44 6.77 15.59
N LYS A 70 -0.88 6.94 15.81
CA LYS A 70 -1.41 7.77 16.89
C LYS A 70 -0.92 7.33 18.28
N ASN A 71 -0.74 6.02 18.50
CA ASN A 71 -0.24 5.48 19.77
C ASN A 71 1.30 5.48 19.94
N LYS A 72 2.09 5.89 18.95
CA LYS A 72 3.56 5.99 19.04
C LYS A 72 4.12 7.41 18.99
N TYR A 73 3.30 8.41 18.65
CA TYR A 73 3.69 9.81 18.62
C TYR A 73 2.95 10.65 19.66
N THR A 74 3.00 10.26 20.93
CA THR A 74 2.91 11.26 22.03
C THR A 74 4.27 11.97 22.13
N VAL A 75 4.69 12.64 21.04
CA VAL A 75 5.76 13.62 21.12
C VAL A 75 5.07 14.86 21.67
N LYS A 76 5.33 15.16 22.95
CA LYS A 76 5.01 16.47 23.51
C LYS A 76 5.72 17.52 22.66
N VAL A 77 4.95 18.27 21.89
CA VAL A 77 5.39 19.55 21.35
C VAL A 77 5.09 20.55 22.45
N ASP A 78 6.10 20.83 23.26
CA ASP A 78 6.09 21.96 24.17
C ASP A 78 6.29 23.23 23.31
N PHE A 79 5.33 24.15 23.42
CA PHE A 79 5.40 25.50 22.85
C PHE A 79 6.26 26.42 23.73
#